data_AF-Q8FQK0-F1
#
_entry.id   AF-Q8FQK0-F1
#
_cell.length_a   1.000
_cell.length_b   1.000
_cell.length_c   1.000
_cell.angle_alpha   90.00
_cell.angle_beta   90.00
_cell.angle_gamma   90.00
#
_symmetry.space_group_name_H-M   'P 1'
#
loop_
_entity.id
_entity.type
_entity.pdbx_description
1 polymer ?
#
loop_
_entity_poly.entity_id
_entity_poly.type
_entity_poly.pdbx_seq_one_letter_code
_entity_poly.pdbx_strand_id
1 'polypeptide(L)'
;MRWGKIGPGHTTMTGMLAVLSGVFSGALLPLQTSVNNRLRLSVGTPLMASFFSFLIGTGALILATWVTGGRPWPQLGLATGQPWWMFTGGVLG
;
A
#
# COMPACT_ATOMS: atom_id res chain seq x y z
N MET A 1 5.54 -38.97 -8.93
CA MET A 1 5.34 -38.09 -7.74
C MET A 1 3.94 -37.50 -7.83
N ARG A 2 3.10 -37.82 -6.86
CA ARG A 2 1.64 -37.68 -6.89
C ARG A 2 1.28 -36.21 -6.61
N TRP A 3 0.90 -35.46 -7.65
CA TRP A 3 0.28 -34.14 -7.48
C TRP A 3 -0.97 -34.31 -6.62
N GLY A 4 -0.90 -33.83 -5.37
CA GLY A 4 -2.02 -33.80 -4.45
C GLY A 4 -3.14 -32.97 -5.06
N LYS A 5 -4.31 -33.56 -5.23
CA LYS A 5 -5.53 -32.84 -5.59
C LYS A 5 -5.78 -31.76 -4.55
N ILE A 6 -5.42 -30.52 -4.86
CA ILE A 6 -5.81 -29.35 -4.08
C ILE A 6 -7.31 -29.22 -4.31
N GLY A 7 -8.11 -29.51 -3.28
CA GLY A 7 -9.57 -29.46 -3.37
C GLY A 7 -10.05 -28.06 -3.77
N PRO A 8 -11.17 -27.94 -4.51
CA PRO A 8 -11.65 -26.68 -5.08
C PRO A 8 -11.85 -25.57 -4.04
N GLY A 9 -12.04 -25.90 -2.76
CA GLY A 9 -12.30 -24.94 -1.68
C GLY A 9 -11.16 -23.94 -1.41
N HIS A 10 -9.89 -24.29 -1.62
CA HIS A 10 -8.78 -23.38 -1.34
C HIS A 10 -8.65 -22.27 -2.40
N THR A 11 -8.85 -22.59 -3.67
CA THR A 11 -8.83 -21.62 -4.78
C THR A 11 -9.97 -20.60 -4.69
N THR A 12 -11.16 -21.02 -4.27
CA THR A 12 -12.32 -20.12 -4.13
C THR A 12 -12.11 -19.12 -3.00
N MET A 13 -11.56 -19.57 -1.86
CA MET A 13 -11.29 -18.69 -0.72
C MET A 13 -10.19 -17.66 -1.04
N THR A 14 -9.09 -18.07 -1.68
CA THR A 14 -8.07 -17.13 -2.13
C THR A 14 -8.61 -16.12 -3.16
N GLY A 15 -9.47 -16.56 -4.08
CA GLY A 15 -10.15 -15.68 -5.03
C GLY A 15 -11.06 -14.66 -4.35
N MET A 16 -11.88 -15.09 -3.38
CA MET A 16 -12.74 -14.20 -2.60
C MET A 16 -11.93 -13.17 -1.80
N LEU A 17 -10.83 -13.58 -1.17
CA LEU A 17 -9.94 -12.66 -0.45
C LEU A 17 -9.32 -11.61 -1.39
N ALA A 18 -8.92 -12.01 -2.61
CA ALA A 18 -8.38 -11.09 -3.60
C ALA A 18 -9.43 -10.08 -4.11
N VAL A 19 -10.69 -10.50 -4.27
CA VAL A 19 -11.78 -9.60 -4.63
C VAL A 19 -12.07 -8.60 -3.52
N LEU A 20 -12.13 -9.07 -2.26
CA LEU A 20 -12.37 -8.21 -1.11
C LEU A 20 -11.25 -7.18 -0.92
N SER A 21 -9.98 -7.57 -1.08
CA SER A 21 -8.86 -6.64 -1.01
C SER A 21 -8.88 -5.63 -2.17
N GLY A 22 -9.24 -6.06 -3.39
CA GLY A 22 -9.42 -5.16 -4.53
C GLY A 22 -10.51 -4.11 -4.32
N VAL A 23 -11.68 -4.53 -3.81
CA VAL A 23 -12.80 -3.62 -3.47
C VAL A 23 -12.39 -2.64 -2.38
N PHE A 24 -11.70 -3.13 -1.34
CA PHE A 24 -11.24 -2.28 -0.23
C PHE A 24 -10.22 -1.24 -0.70
N SER A 25 -9.19 -1.65 -1.43
CA SER A 25 -8.18 -0.75 -2.00
C SER A 25 -8.80 0.28 -2.95
N GLY A 26 -9.78 -0.13 -3.77
CA GLY A 26 -10.52 0.77 -4.65
C GLY A 26 -11.34 1.81 -3.88
N ALA A 27 -11.96 1.42 -2.76
CA ALA A 27 -12.70 2.34 -1.90
C ALA A 27 -11.78 3.32 -1.12
N LEU A 28 -10.52 2.97 -0.89
CA LEU A 28 -9.55 3.83 -0.20
C LEU A 28 -9.20 5.09 -1.00
N LEU A 29 -9.16 5.03 -2.33
CA LEU A 29 -8.81 6.17 -3.20
C LEU A 29 -9.74 7.39 -3.02
N PRO A 30 -11.09 7.25 -3.11
CA PRO A 30 -12.00 8.36 -2.85
C PRO A 30 -12.02 8.78 -1.37
N LEU A 31 -11.72 7.87 -0.44
CA LEU A 31 -11.59 8.21 0.99
C LEU A 31 -10.38 9.12 1.23
N GLN A 32 -9.20 8.81 0.67
CA GLN A 32 -8.03 9.70 0.71
C GLN A 32 -8.35 11.06 0.09
N THR A 33 -9.03 11.07 -1.05
CA THR A 33 -9.42 12.32 -1.73
C THR A 33 -10.36 13.16 -0.85
N SER A 34 -11.33 12.54 -0.20
CA SER A 34 -12.29 13.21 0.70
C SER A 34 -11.62 13.74 1.97
N VAL A 35 -10.73 12.96 2.57
CA VAL A 35 -9.94 13.36 3.76
C VAL A 35 -9.01 14.52 3.40
N ASN A 36 -8.28 14.43 2.29
CA ASN A 36 -7.38 15.49 1.83
C ASN A 36 -8.16 16.76 1.47
N ASN A 37 -9.38 16.65 0.93
CA ASN A 37 -10.26 17.79 0.67
C ASN A 37 -10.80 18.43 1.96
N ARG A 38 -11.14 17.65 2.99
CA ARG A 38 -11.53 18.21 4.30
C ARG A 38 -10.35 18.87 5.01
N LEU A 39 -9.17 18.28 4.92
CA LEU A 39 -7.95 18.87 5.45
C LEU A 39 -7.60 20.16 4.69
N ARG A 40 -7.84 20.21 3.37
CA ARG A 40 -7.73 21.45 2.57
C ARG A 40 -8.64 22.57 3.10
N LEU A 41 -9.87 22.24 3.50
CA LEU A 41 -10.78 23.22 4.09
C LEU A 41 -10.29 23.72 5.47
N SER A 42 -9.57 22.88 6.21
CA SER A 42 -9.06 23.21 7.55
C SER A 42 -7.72 23.94 7.54
N VAL A 43 -6.87 23.72 6.53
CA VAL A 43 -5.51 24.28 6.41
C VAL A 43 -5.43 25.40 5.36
N GLY A 44 -6.50 25.65 4.62
CA GLY A 44 -6.65 26.77 3.68
C GLY A 44 -5.96 26.58 2.32
N THR A 45 -5.01 25.65 2.18
CA THR A 45 -4.35 25.36 0.90
C THR A 45 -4.25 23.85 0.60
N PRO A 46 -4.46 23.42 -0.67
CA PRO A 46 -4.38 22.01 -1.04
C PRO A 46 -2.99 21.40 -0.81
N LEU A 47 -1.93 22.19 -1.03
CA LEU A 47 -0.55 21.73 -0.88
C LEU A 47 -0.22 21.35 0.57
N MET A 48 -0.65 22.16 1.54
CA MET A 48 -0.41 21.88 2.96
C MET A 48 -1.20 20.66 3.45
N ALA A 49 -2.43 20.48 2.97
CA ALA A 49 -3.22 19.28 3.27
C ALA A 49 -2.51 18.00 2.79
N SER A 50 -2.04 18.00 1.54
CA SER A 50 -1.25 16.88 1.01
C SER A 50 0.05 16.67 1.80
N PHE A 51 0.74 17.74 2.20
CA PHE A 51 1.97 17.66 3.00
C PHE A 51 1.73 17.00 4.35
N PHE A 52 0.69 17.39 5.10
CA PHE A 52 0.37 16.77 6.38
C PHE A 52 -0.08 15.31 6.25
N SER A 53 -0.91 14.97 5.25
CA SER A 53 -1.27 13.57 4.98
C SER A 53 -0.04 12.72 4.64
N PHE A 54 0.88 13.25 3.84
CA PHE A 54 2.12 12.57 3.50
C PHE A 54 3.03 12.42 4.72
N LEU A 55 3.13 13.45 5.55
CA LEU A 55 3.93 13.45 6.77
C LEU A 55 3.43 12.40 7.77
N ILE A 56 2.12 12.37 8.02
CA ILE A 56 1.48 11.40 8.92
C ILE A 56 1.62 9.99 8.36
N GLY A 57 1.35 9.80 7.06
CA GLY A 57 1.50 8.51 6.39
C GLY A 57 2.93 7.99 6.43
N THR A 58 3.92 8.86 6.20
CA THR A 58 5.34 8.52 6.30
C THR A 58 5.72 8.13 7.72
N GLY A 59 5.25 8.88 8.73
CA GLY A 59 5.48 8.53 10.14
C GLY A 59 4.87 7.18 10.52
N ALA A 60 3.66 6.89 10.05
CA ALA A 60 3.02 5.59 10.25
C ALA A 60 3.80 4.45 9.57
N LEU A 61 4.34 4.68 8.36
CA LEU A 61 5.19 3.71 7.65
C LEU A 61 6.50 3.45 8.41
N ILE A 62 7.14 4.48 8.95
CA ILE A 62 8.37 4.33 9.76
C ILE A 62 8.07 3.50 11.02
N LEU A 63 6.97 3.78 11.71
CA LEU A 63 6.55 2.99 12.87
C LEU A 63 6.26 1.53 12.49
N ALA A 64 5.52 1.31 11.42
CA ALA A 64 5.17 -0.03 10.95
C ALA A 64 6.42 -0.85 10.57
N THR A 65 7.37 -0.25 9.84
CA THR A 65 8.64 -0.91 9.47
C THR A 65 9.52 -1.19 10.69
N TRP A 66 9.53 -0.29 11.67
CA TRP A 66 10.25 -0.49 12.92
C TRP A 66 9.68 -1.64 13.74
N VAL A 67 8.34 -1.71 13.89
CA VAL A 67 7.67 -2.79 14.64
C VAL A 67 7.79 -4.15 13.95
N THR A 68 7.70 -4.19 12.61
CA THR A 68 7.69 -5.46 11.86
C THR A 68 9.08 -6.01 11.55
N GLY A 69 10.05 -5.15 11.25
CA GLY A 69 11.38 -5.55 10.77
C GLY A 69 12.55 -5.09 11.64
N GLY A 70 12.33 -4.26 12.66
CA GLY A 70 13.37 -3.71 13.54
C GLY A 70 14.38 -2.79 12.85
N ARG A 71 14.26 -2.57 11.54
CA ARG A 71 15.16 -1.76 10.70
C ARG A 71 14.32 -0.77 9.89
N PRO A 72 14.26 0.51 10.31
CA PRO A 72 13.52 1.53 9.57
C PRO A 72 14.26 1.99 8.31
N TRP A 73 15.54 1.63 8.17
CA TRP A 73 16.39 2.05 7.07
C TRP A 73 16.47 0.97 5.98
N PRO A 74 16.25 1.35 4.70
CA PRO A 74 16.40 0.43 3.60
C PRO A 74 17.88 0.08 3.37
N GLN A 75 18.15 -1.21 3.18
CA GLN A 75 19.48 -1.68 2.82
C GLN A 75 19.71 -1.45 1.33
N LEU A 76 20.37 -0.33 0.99
CA LEU A 76 20.57 0.15 -0.39
C LEU A 76 21.19 -0.91 -1.34
N GLY A 77 21.99 -1.85 -0.81
CA GLY A 77 22.57 -2.95 -1.60
C GLY A 77 21.54 -3.97 -2.13
N LEU A 78 20.30 -3.95 -1.64
CA LEU A 78 19.21 -4.78 -2.19
C LEU A 78 18.50 -4.11 -3.38
N ALA A 79 18.63 -2.78 -3.52
CA ALA A 79 18.02 -2.01 -4.60
C ALA A 79 18.83 -2.08 -5.90
N THR A 80 20.11 -2.43 -5.82
CA THR A 80 21.00 -2.56 -6.98
C THR A 80 20.70 -3.84 -7.75
N GLY A 81 20.38 -3.70 -9.05
CA GLY A 81 20.06 -4.83 -9.94
C GLY A 81 18.58 -5.18 -10.03
N GLN A 82 17.70 -4.43 -9.35
CA GLN A 82 16.25 -4.59 -9.49
C GLN A 82 15.73 -3.81 -10.71
N PRO A 83 14.78 -4.38 -11.47
CA PRO A 83 14.23 -3.71 -12.64
C PRO A 83 13.44 -2.45 -12.26
N TRP A 84 13.58 -1.41 -13.07
CA TRP A 84 13.11 -0.06 -12.76
C TRP A 84 11.59 0.03 -12.50
N TRP A 85 10.78 -0.80 -13.16
CA TRP A 85 9.32 -0.83 -13.00
C TRP A 85 8.88 -1.26 -11.60
N MET A 86 9.76 -1.90 -10.82
CA MET A 86 9.49 -2.30 -9.45
C MET A 86 9.36 -1.07 -8.52
N PHE A 87 10.01 0.04 -8.87
CA PHE A 87 9.93 1.31 -8.11
C PHE A 87 8.70 2.16 -8.47
N THR A 88 8.05 1.86 -9.61
CA THR A 88 6.89 2.63 -10.10
C THR A 88 5.56 1.91 -9.85
N GLY A 89 5.56 0.76 -9.15
CA GLY A 89 4.35 -0.05 -8.94
C GLY A 89 3.97 -0.95 -10.13
N GLY A 90 4.85 -1.09 -11.12
CA GLY A 90 4.57 -1.81 -12.36
C GLY A 90 3.67 -1.03 -13.32
N VAL A 91 2.94 -1.73 -14.19
CA VAL A 91 2.08 -1.11 -15.23
C VAL A 91 0.81 -0.49 -14.66
N LEU A 92 0.35 -0.95 -13.50
CA LEU A 92 -0.92 -0.53 -12.90
C LEU A 92 -0.79 0.57 -11.85
N GLY A 93 0.44 0.87 -11.40
CA GLY A 93 0.73 1.92 -10.42
C GLY A 93 0.27 1.55 -9.02
#